data_AF-P70926-F1
#
_entry.id   AF-P70926-F1
#
_cell.length_a   1.000
_cell.length_b   1.000
_cell.length_c   1.000
_cell.angle_alpha   90.00
_cell.angle_beta   90.00
_cell.angle_gamma   90.00
#
_symmetry.space_group_name_H-M   'P 1'
#
loop_
_entity.id
_entity.type
_entity.pdbx_description
1 polymer ?
#
loop_
_entity_poly.entity_id
_entity_poly.type
_entity_poly.pdbx_seq_one_letter_code
_entity_poly.pdbx_strand_id
1 'polypeptide(L)'
;MVYRKHDFLVCLAWGIHQLRPGKVGKTIIFLIVFALSFYSRWYTEPVVEFIKEIYPNFTSYTLSFQRTISFAPFFFAGFFISKNKLRMIYESIPENIAKGLFVVTAVAAIFYIQYTPNLESLFRGSFGMERFLNEGERYHAKIMLHYLLSGGLCLLILTSVKGEKSVLTKWGDHSISIFLFHPVFVFLLRRTEFMADWKADTQFIVYFGIAILISALLGSNFFSKISAFVTSPLTTLKKL
;
A
#
# COMPACT_ATOMS: atom_id res chain seq x y z
N MET A 1 -2.55 17.04 -10.20
CA MET A 1 -1.11 16.84 -9.92
C MET A 1 -0.78 15.41 -9.41
N VAL A 2 -1.54 14.38 -9.81
CA VAL A 2 -1.36 12.97 -9.39
C VAL A 2 -0.83 12.08 -10.53
N TYR A 3 -0.87 12.56 -11.78
CA TYR A 3 -0.43 11.82 -12.97
C TYR A 3 1.08 11.54 -13.03
N ARG A 4 1.93 12.46 -12.54
CA ARG A 4 3.39 12.37 -12.69
C ARG A 4 4.08 11.21 -11.94
N LYS A 5 3.42 10.60 -10.94
CA LYS A 5 4.06 9.59 -10.08
C LYS A 5 4.06 8.18 -10.68
N HIS A 6 3.06 7.87 -11.49
CA HIS A 6 3.02 6.61 -12.22
C HIS A 6 3.89 6.67 -13.48
N ASP A 7 4.03 7.84 -14.11
CA ASP A 7 4.82 7.99 -15.34
C ASP A 7 6.31 7.64 -15.15
N PHE A 8 6.94 8.05 -14.04
CA PHE A 8 8.36 7.75 -13.82
C PHE A 8 8.63 6.24 -13.64
N LEU A 9 7.85 5.57 -12.78
CA LEU A 9 8.02 4.13 -12.55
C LEU A 9 7.63 3.31 -13.77
N VAL A 10 6.59 3.72 -14.51
CA VAL A 10 6.19 3.09 -15.78
C VAL A 10 7.26 3.29 -16.84
N CYS A 11 7.81 4.50 -17.01
CA CYS A 11 8.91 4.77 -17.93
C CYS A 11 10.17 3.98 -17.55
N LEU A 12 10.50 3.87 -16.26
CA LEU A 12 11.63 3.09 -15.79
C LEU A 12 11.42 1.58 -16.04
N ALA A 13 10.22 1.07 -15.73
CA ALA A 13 9.86 -0.32 -15.99
C ALA A 13 9.85 -0.65 -17.49
N TRP A 14 9.35 0.27 -18.31
CA TRP A 14 9.35 0.16 -19.76
C TRP A 14 10.77 0.22 -20.34
N GLY A 15 11.62 1.12 -19.84
CA GLY A 15 13.03 1.18 -20.20
C GLY A 15 13.78 -0.09 -19.83
N ILE A 16 13.53 -0.65 -18.64
CA ILE A 16 14.08 -1.96 -18.24
C ILE A 16 13.54 -3.08 -19.13
N HIS A 17 12.27 -3.03 -19.52
CA HIS A 17 11.66 -4.03 -20.40
C HIS A 17 12.28 -4.01 -21.81
N GLN A 18 12.56 -2.83 -22.34
CA GLN A 18 13.25 -2.63 -23.63
C GLN A 18 14.63 -3.29 -23.68
N LEU A 19 15.33 -3.37 -22.55
CA LEU A 19 16.65 -4.04 -22.45
C LEU A 19 16.59 -5.57 -22.64
N ARG A 20 15.39 -6.16 -22.76
CA ARG A 20 15.14 -7.61 -22.88
C ARG A 20 16.02 -8.46 -21.94
N PRO A 21 16.12 -8.12 -20.64
CA PRO A 21 16.98 -8.88 -19.73
C PRO A 21 16.52 -10.35 -19.68
N GLY A 22 17.48 -11.27 -19.74
CA GLY A 22 17.23 -12.70 -19.50
C GLY A 22 16.63 -12.95 -18.11
N LYS A 23 16.22 -14.19 -17.81
CA LYS A 23 15.63 -14.54 -16.50
C LYS A 23 16.51 -14.11 -15.32
N VAL A 24 17.83 -14.31 -15.43
CA VAL A 24 18.82 -13.90 -14.42
C VAL A 24 18.87 -12.39 -14.27
N GLY A 25 18.90 -11.63 -15.38
CA GLY A 25 18.90 -10.16 -15.36
C GLY A 25 17.64 -9.58 -14.72
N LYS A 26 16.46 -10.16 -14.98
CA LYS A 26 15.21 -9.76 -14.32
C LYS A 26 15.26 -9.99 -12.81
N THR A 27 15.80 -11.11 -12.37
CA THR A 27 15.97 -11.42 -10.94
C THR A 27 16.95 -10.47 -10.27
N ILE A 28 18.09 -10.17 -10.91
CA ILE A 28 19.08 -9.22 -10.39
C ILE A 28 18.47 -7.82 -10.28
N ILE A 29 17.80 -7.34 -11.32
CA ILE A 29 17.14 -6.02 -11.30
C ILE A 29 16.07 -5.98 -10.20
N PHE A 30 15.27 -7.03 -10.07
CA PHE A 30 14.30 -7.14 -8.98
C PHE A 30 14.96 -7.08 -7.61
N LEU A 31 16.04 -7.83 -7.38
CA LEU A 31 16.77 -7.82 -6.11
C LEU A 31 17.39 -6.44 -5.82
N ILE A 32 17.95 -5.77 -6.82
CA ILE A 32 18.50 -4.42 -6.70
C ILE A 32 17.39 -3.43 -6.34
N VAL A 33 16.27 -3.45 -7.05
CA VAL A 33 15.10 -2.60 -6.76
C VAL A 33 14.55 -2.88 -5.37
N PHE A 34 14.41 -4.15 -5.00
CA PHE A 34 13.91 -4.57 -3.70
C PHE A 34 14.83 -4.12 -2.57
N ALA A 35 16.14 -4.33 -2.72
CA ALA A 35 17.14 -3.82 -1.80
C ALA A 35 17.09 -2.29 -1.72
N LEU A 36 17.15 -1.58 -2.85
CA LEU A 36 17.08 -0.12 -2.90
C LEU A 36 15.85 0.43 -2.19
N SER A 37 14.70 -0.22 -2.28
CA SER A 37 13.51 0.26 -1.58
C SER A 37 13.45 -0.11 -0.11
N PHE A 38 13.98 -1.28 0.29
CA PHE A 38 14.17 -1.58 1.71
C PHE A 38 15.14 -0.55 2.31
N TYR A 39 16.23 -0.25 1.60
CA TYR A 39 17.25 0.72 2.00
C TYR A 39 16.81 2.18 1.91
N SER A 40 15.92 2.52 0.98
CA SER A 40 15.50 3.91 0.72
C SER A 40 14.85 4.60 1.91
N ARG A 41 14.20 3.84 2.79
CA ARG A 41 13.59 4.39 4.00
C ARG A 41 14.62 4.90 5.00
N TRP A 42 15.81 4.31 5.01
CA TRP A 42 16.92 4.77 5.85
C TRP A 42 17.61 5.99 5.24
N TYR A 43 17.69 6.08 3.91
CA TYR A 43 18.28 7.23 3.21
C TYR A 43 17.29 8.38 2.93
N THR A 44 16.05 8.28 3.41
CA THR A 44 15.05 9.34 3.16
C THR A 44 15.46 10.66 3.80
N GLU A 45 16.03 10.65 5.02
CA GLU A 45 16.44 11.89 5.70
C GLU A 45 17.67 12.55 5.08
N PRO A 46 18.79 11.83 4.82
CA PRO A 46 19.94 12.42 4.14
C PRO A 46 19.60 13.00 2.76
N VAL A 47 18.69 12.37 2.02
CA VAL A 47 18.22 12.89 0.72
C VAL A 47 17.37 14.14 0.91
N VAL A 48 16.53 14.20 1.94
CA VAL A 48 15.75 15.41 2.26
C VAL A 48 16.68 16.55 2.66
N GLU A 49 17.70 16.29 3.48
CA GLU A 49 18.70 17.28 3.90
C GLU A 49 19.49 17.83 2.71
N PHE A 50 19.99 16.95 1.83
CA PHE A 50 20.66 17.35 0.59
C PHE A 50 19.76 18.23 -0.29
N ILE A 51 18.48 17.86 -0.46
CA ILE A 51 17.56 18.66 -1.29
C ILE A 51 17.19 19.97 -0.59
N LYS A 52 17.15 20.03 0.74
CA LYS A 52 16.89 21.26 1.49
C LYS A 52 17.95 22.33 1.26
N GLU A 53 19.18 21.95 0.91
CA GLU A 53 20.23 22.90 0.51
C GLU A 53 19.84 23.70 -0.73
N ILE A 54 19.03 23.12 -1.62
CA ILE A 54 18.56 23.74 -2.88
C ILE A 54 17.12 24.26 -2.73
N TYR A 55 16.28 23.58 -1.95
CA TYR A 55 14.88 23.89 -1.73
C TYR A 55 14.49 23.74 -0.25
N PRO A 56 14.57 24.82 0.55
CA PRO A 56 14.46 24.75 2.02
C PRO A 56 13.16 24.14 2.55
N ASN A 57 12.07 24.23 1.79
CA ASN A 57 10.75 23.71 2.16
C ASN A 57 10.57 22.22 1.77
N PHE A 58 11.63 21.52 1.36
CA PHE A 58 11.53 20.10 1.01
C PHE A 58 11.37 19.25 2.27
N THR A 59 10.37 18.36 2.25
CA THR A 59 10.07 17.42 3.33
C THR A 59 9.97 16.01 2.76
N SER A 60 10.06 14.99 3.62
CA SER A 60 9.86 13.59 3.24
C SER A 60 8.48 13.33 2.60
N TYR A 61 7.51 14.21 2.86
CA TYR A 61 6.17 14.18 2.29
C TYR A 61 6.01 15.01 1.02
N THR A 62 6.97 15.87 0.67
CA THR A 62 6.94 16.67 -0.55
C THR A 62 6.88 15.75 -1.76
N LEU A 63 5.84 15.94 -2.58
CA LEU A 63 5.49 15.05 -3.71
C LEU A 63 5.33 13.56 -3.32
N SER A 64 5.14 13.24 -2.04
CA SER A 64 5.11 11.88 -1.50
C SER A 64 6.29 11.01 -1.95
N PHE A 65 7.49 11.60 -2.04
CA PHE A 65 8.72 10.93 -2.49
C PHE A 65 9.00 9.64 -1.72
N GLN A 66 8.97 9.70 -0.38
CA GLN A 66 9.18 8.53 0.49
C GLN A 66 8.22 7.39 0.16
N ARG A 67 6.96 7.72 -0.16
CA ARG A 67 5.91 6.77 -0.50
C ARG A 67 6.17 6.12 -1.86
N THR A 68 6.55 6.90 -2.87
CA THR A 68 6.86 6.39 -4.21
C THR A 68 8.00 5.37 -4.17
N ILE A 69 9.07 5.64 -3.42
CA ILE A 69 10.20 4.72 -3.34
C ILE A 69 9.87 3.48 -2.50
N SER A 70 9.11 3.65 -1.41
CA SER A 70 8.66 2.52 -0.58
C SER A 70 7.75 1.56 -1.37
N PHE A 71 6.94 2.05 -2.31
CA PHE A 71 6.04 1.21 -3.11
C PHE A 71 6.63 0.71 -4.44
N ALA A 72 7.76 1.26 -4.89
CA ALA A 72 8.41 0.86 -6.13
C ALA A 72 8.63 -0.66 -6.28
N PRO A 73 9.07 -1.44 -5.27
CA PRO A 73 9.32 -2.87 -5.45
C PRO A 73 8.06 -3.64 -5.72
N PHE A 74 6.96 -3.26 -5.07
CA PHE A 74 5.67 -3.90 -5.28
C PHE A 74 5.16 -3.62 -6.69
N PHE A 75 5.39 -2.40 -7.19
CA PHE A 75 5.11 -2.05 -8.59
C PHE A 75 5.95 -2.90 -9.55
N PHE A 76 7.27 -3.00 -9.35
CA PHE A 76 8.13 -3.81 -10.21
C PHE A 76 7.85 -5.32 -10.10
N ALA A 77 7.52 -5.82 -8.90
CA ALA A 77 7.07 -7.18 -8.68
C ALA A 77 5.82 -7.47 -9.52
N GLY A 78 4.80 -6.62 -9.43
CA GLY A 78 3.58 -6.74 -10.22
C GLY A 78 3.81 -6.60 -11.73
N PHE A 79 4.74 -5.75 -12.14
CA PHE A 79 5.07 -5.54 -13.56
C PHE A 79 5.81 -6.73 -14.18
N PHE A 80 6.74 -7.36 -13.45
CA PHE A 80 7.57 -8.45 -13.99
C PHE A 80 7.01 -9.85 -13.76
N ILE A 81 6.18 -10.06 -12.73
CA ILE A 81 5.58 -11.35 -12.47
C ILE A 81 4.44 -11.61 -13.47
N SER A 82 4.48 -12.76 -14.14
CA SER A 82 3.40 -13.16 -15.04
C SER A 82 2.16 -13.62 -14.25
N LYS A 83 0.97 -13.39 -14.82
CA LYS A 83 -0.31 -13.85 -14.24
C LYS A 83 -0.29 -15.34 -13.88
N ASN A 84 0.31 -16.18 -14.72
CA ASN A 84 0.42 -17.62 -14.48
C ASN A 84 1.24 -17.94 -13.22
N LYS A 85 2.33 -17.22 -12.97
CA LYS A 85 3.15 -17.41 -11.76
C LYS A 85 2.41 -16.94 -10.51
N LEU A 86 1.68 -15.82 -10.57
CA LEU A 86 0.82 -15.39 -9.47
C LEU A 86 -0.26 -16.43 -9.17
N ARG A 87 -0.89 -16.99 -10.22
CA ARG A 87 -1.89 -18.04 -10.06
C ARG A 87 -1.30 -19.28 -9.36
N MET A 88 -0.11 -19.72 -9.74
CA MET A 88 0.59 -20.82 -9.07
C MET A 88 0.83 -20.54 -7.58
N ILE A 89 1.20 -19.30 -7.22
CA ILE A 89 1.38 -18.91 -5.81
C ILE A 89 0.05 -19.00 -5.06
N TYR A 90 -1.05 -18.51 -5.63
CA TYR A 90 -2.36 -18.55 -4.98
C TYR A 90 -2.94 -19.97 -4.87
N GLU A 91 -2.67 -20.83 -5.86
CA GLU A 91 -3.12 -22.22 -5.89
C GLU A 91 -2.26 -23.15 -5.00
N SER A 92 -1.09 -22.68 -4.54
CA SER A 92 -0.18 -23.48 -3.71
C SER A 92 -0.74 -23.83 -2.32
N ILE A 93 -1.69 -23.04 -1.82
CA ILE A 93 -2.33 -23.26 -0.52
C ILE A 93 -3.81 -23.61 -0.76
N PRO A 94 -4.31 -24.73 -0.23
CA PRO A 94 -5.73 -25.08 -0.30
C PRO A 94 -6.61 -24.01 0.38
N GLU A 95 -7.76 -23.70 -0.22
CA GLU A 95 -8.63 -22.60 0.22
C GLU A 95 -9.09 -22.76 1.68
N ASN A 96 -9.49 -23.96 2.09
CA ASN A 96 -9.93 -24.21 3.47
C ASN A 96 -8.80 -24.00 4.48
N ILE A 97 -7.57 -24.36 4.11
CA ILE A 97 -6.38 -24.12 4.93
C ILE A 97 -6.08 -22.62 4.98
N ALA A 98 -6.17 -21.92 3.85
CA ALA A 98 -5.96 -20.48 3.80
C ALA A 98 -6.94 -19.70 4.69
N LYS A 99 -8.23 -20.08 4.69
CA LYS A 99 -9.25 -19.50 5.58
C LYS A 99 -8.93 -19.74 7.05
N GLY A 100 -8.55 -20.96 7.41
CA GLY A 100 -8.14 -21.30 8.79
C GLY A 100 -6.92 -20.51 9.23
N LEU A 101 -5.86 -20.49 8.40
CA LEU A 101 -4.65 -19.72 8.65
C LEU A 101 -4.93 -18.23 8.73
N PHE A 102 -5.86 -17.70 7.94
CA PHE A 102 -6.24 -16.29 7.98
C PHE A 102 -6.80 -15.92 9.36
N VAL A 103 -7.74 -16.72 9.89
CA VAL A 103 -8.33 -16.48 11.22
C VAL A 103 -7.26 -16.56 12.30
N VAL A 104 -6.42 -17.60 12.29
CA VAL A 104 -5.34 -17.77 13.28
C VAL A 104 -4.35 -16.59 13.21
N THR A 105 -3.92 -16.21 12.01
CA THR A 105 -2.97 -15.11 11.81
C THR A 105 -3.58 -13.77 12.21
N ALA A 106 -4.86 -13.54 11.90
CA ALA A 106 -5.57 -12.32 12.29
C ALA A 106 -5.70 -12.20 13.81
N VAL A 107 -6.07 -13.28 14.51
CA VAL A 107 -6.14 -13.31 15.98
C VAL A 107 -4.76 -13.08 16.59
N ALA A 108 -3.72 -13.75 16.07
CA ALA A 108 -2.35 -13.54 16.52
C ALA A 108 -1.89 -12.08 16.31
N ALA A 109 -2.26 -11.45 15.19
CA ALA A 109 -1.95 -10.06 14.93
C ALA A 109 -2.66 -9.11 15.90
N ILE A 110 -3.94 -9.37 16.25
CA ILE A 110 -4.67 -8.58 17.25
C ILE A 110 -3.99 -8.67 18.60
N PHE A 111 -3.62 -9.88 19.06
CA PHE A 111 -2.88 -10.04 20.31
C PHE A 111 -1.53 -9.34 20.27
N TYR A 112 -0.78 -9.46 19.17
CA TYR A 112 0.48 -8.76 19.00
C TYR A 112 0.32 -7.23 19.10
N ILE A 113 -0.73 -6.66 18.52
CA ILE A 113 -1.06 -5.23 18.62
C ILE A 113 -1.38 -4.85 20.06
N GLN A 114 -2.18 -5.65 20.76
CA GLN A 114 -2.61 -5.35 22.13
C GLN A 114 -1.45 -5.42 23.15
N TYR A 115 -0.52 -6.35 22.97
CA TYR A 115 0.58 -6.57 23.92
C TYR A 115 1.88 -5.85 23.55
N THR A 116 1.93 -5.16 22.41
CA THR A 116 3.11 -4.38 22.01
C THR A 116 2.84 -2.88 22.20
N PRO A 117 3.41 -2.23 23.23
CA PRO A 117 3.25 -0.79 23.41
C PRO A 117 3.85 -0.01 22.23
N ASN A 118 3.30 1.18 21.96
CA ASN A 118 3.76 2.11 20.93
C ASN A 118 3.78 1.55 19.49
N LEU A 119 3.13 0.40 19.22
CA LEU A 119 3.11 -0.20 17.88
C LEU A 119 2.54 0.76 16.82
N GLU A 120 1.64 1.66 17.22
CA GLU A 120 1.11 2.73 16.37
C GLU A 120 2.20 3.63 15.75
N SER A 121 3.34 3.78 16.42
CA SER A 121 4.44 4.60 15.94
C SER A 121 5.11 3.99 14.71
N LEU A 122 5.01 2.66 14.48
CA LEU A 122 5.50 2.02 13.24
C LEU A 122 4.82 2.56 11.99
N PHE A 123 3.59 3.05 12.11
CA PHE A 123 2.83 3.61 10.98
C PHE A 123 3.21 5.05 10.63
N ARG A 124 4.05 5.71 11.44
CA ARG A 124 4.44 7.12 11.28
C ARG A 124 5.68 7.33 10.38
N GLY A 125 6.14 6.29 9.68
CA GLY A 125 7.25 6.42 8.73
C GLY A 125 8.57 6.78 9.41
N SER A 126 9.30 7.78 8.89
CA SER A 126 10.60 8.20 9.45
C SER A 126 10.48 8.72 10.89
N PHE A 127 9.39 9.44 11.20
CA PHE A 127 9.09 9.90 12.58
C PHE A 127 8.86 8.75 13.56
N GLY A 128 8.33 7.63 13.07
CA GLY A 128 8.18 6.41 13.85
C GLY A 128 9.53 5.77 14.17
N MET A 129 10.39 5.69 13.15
CA MET A 129 11.73 5.10 13.26
C MET A 129 12.58 5.80 14.32
N GLU A 130 12.62 7.13 14.32
CA GLU A 130 13.42 7.91 15.28
C GLU A 130 13.00 7.64 16.73
N ARG A 131 11.68 7.58 16.98
CA ARG A 131 11.14 7.27 18.31
C ARG A 131 11.51 5.87 18.80
N PHE A 132 11.40 4.86 17.93
CA PHE A 132 11.76 3.48 18.29
C PHE A 132 13.27 3.29 18.49
N LEU A 133 14.11 4.00 17.72
CA LEU A 133 15.57 3.93 17.87
C LEU A 133 16.03 4.59 19.18
N ASN A 134 15.40 5.71 19.57
CA ASN A 134 15.70 6.42 20.81
C ASN A 134 15.26 5.65 22.07
N GLU A 135 14.19 4.83 21.98
CA GLU A 135 13.68 3.99 23.07
C GLU A 135 14.44 2.64 23.21
N GLY A 136 15.51 2.41 22.44
CA GLY A 136 16.34 1.19 22.52
C GLY A 136 15.64 -0.09 22.04
N GLU A 137 14.52 0.06 21.32
CA GLU A 137 13.74 -1.07 20.84
C GLU A 137 14.26 -1.63 19.51
N ARG A 138 13.99 -2.91 19.26
CA ARG A 138 14.34 -3.59 17.99
C ARG A 138 13.39 -3.18 16.86
N TYR A 139 13.42 -1.92 16.45
CA TYR A 139 12.62 -1.35 15.37
C TYR A 139 12.63 -2.24 14.12
N HIS A 140 13.83 -2.66 13.69
CA HIS A 140 14.03 -3.46 12.49
C HIS A 140 13.33 -4.82 12.54
N ALA A 141 13.34 -5.49 13.69
CA ALA A 141 12.65 -6.76 13.86
C ALA A 141 11.13 -6.56 13.83
N LYS A 142 10.62 -5.52 14.51
CA LYS A 142 9.19 -5.21 14.57
C LYS A 142 8.63 -4.82 13.20
N ILE A 143 9.34 -3.98 12.43
CA ILE A 143 8.89 -3.59 11.09
C ILE A 143 8.96 -4.74 10.08
N MET A 144 9.98 -5.61 10.18
CA MET A 144 10.08 -6.81 9.34
C MET A 144 8.93 -7.78 9.64
N LEU A 145 8.66 -8.05 10.93
CA LEU A 145 7.53 -8.88 11.34
C LEU A 145 6.21 -8.30 10.84
N HIS A 146 6.02 -6.98 10.93
CA HIS A 146 4.85 -6.32 10.40
C HIS A 146 4.69 -6.51 8.89
N TYR A 147 5.78 -6.42 8.11
CA TYR A 147 5.75 -6.69 6.67
C TYR A 147 5.41 -8.14 6.35
N LEU A 148 5.98 -9.08 7.09
CA LEU A 148 5.72 -10.51 6.91
C LEU A 148 4.26 -10.86 7.26
N LEU A 149 3.73 -10.34 8.38
CA LEU A 149 2.33 -10.53 8.77
C LEU A 149 1.37 -9.93 7.74
N SER A 150 1.63 -8.68 7.30
CA SER A 150 0.80 -8.02 6.29
C SER A 150 0.84 -8.75 4.96
N GLY A 151 2.03 -9.15 4.50
CA GLY A 151 2.20 -9.93 3.27
C GLY A 151 1.52 -11.29 3.34
N GLY A 152 1.64 -11.98 4.49
CA GLY A 152 0.97 -13.25 4.76
C GLY A 152 -0.55 -13.12 4.75
N LEU A 153 -1.11 -12.12 5.45
CA LEU A 153 -2.55 -11.86 5.45
C LEU A 153 -3.06 -11.54 4.04
N CYS A 154 -2.35 -10.71 3.27
CA CYS A 154 -2.69 -10.43 1.88
C CYS A 154 -2.69 -11.70 1.03
N LEU A 155 -1.67 -12.56 1.16
CA LEU A 155 -1.60 -13.83 0.43
C LEU A 155 -2.79 -14.73 0.80
N LEU A 156 -3.11 -14.86 2.09
CA LEU A 156 -4.20 -15.69 2.57
C LEU A 156 -5.56 -15.18 2.08
N ILE A 157 -5.77 -13.86 2.07
CA ILE A 157 -6.98 -13.25 1.48
C ILE A 157 -7.06 -13.58 -0.02
N LEU A 158 -5.97 -13.39 -0.77
CA LEU A 158 -5.95 -13.65 -2.21
C LEU A 158 -6.17 -15.14 -2.55
N THR A 159 -5.59 -16.06 -1.78
CA THR A 159 -5.84 -17.49 -1.93
C THR A 159 -7.28 -17.87 -1.56
N SER A 160 -7.87 -17.18 -0.58
CA SER A 160 -9.25 -17.43 -0.12
C SER A 160 -10.31 -16.90 -1.09
N VAL A 161 -9.93 -16.02 -2.01
CA VAL A 161 -10.83 -15.40 -3.00
C VAL A 161 -10.61 -16.08 -4.36
N LYS A 162 -11.22 -17.25 -4.54
CA LYS A 162 -11.25 -17.96 -5.83
C LYS A 162 -12.47 -17.53 -6.64
N GLY A 163 -12.30 -16.54 -7.52
CA GLY A 163 -13.32 -16.19 -8.50
C GLY A 163 -13.22 -14.76 -9.02
N GLU A 164 -13.41 -14.59 -10.34
CA GLU A 164 -13.39 -13.29 -11.02
C GLU A 164 -14.53 -12.34 -10.57
N LYS A 165 -15.53 -12.85 -9.84
CA LYS A 165 -16.75 -12.10 -9.45
C LYS A 165 -16.82 -11.72 -7.96
N SER A 166 -15.74 -11.80 -7.21
CA SER A 166 -15.77 -11.42 -5.80
C SER A 166 -15.93 -9.91 -5.60
N VAL A 167 -16.53 -9.49 -4.48
CA VAL A 167 -16.63 -8.07 -4.11
C VAL A 167 -15.25 -7.43 -3.95
N LEU A 168 -14.27 -8.19 -3.42
CA LEU A 168 -12.91 -7.71 -3.24
C LEU A 168 -12.20 -7.47 -4.58
N THR A 169 -12.39 -8.37 -5.55
CA THR A 169 -11.88 -8.22 -6.92
C THR A 169 -12.46 -6.96 -7.56
N LYS A 170 -13.78 -6.75 -7.41
CA LYS A 170 -14.47 -5.54 -7.90
C LYS A 170 -13.94 -4.26 -7.25
N TRP A 171 -13.66 -4.28 -5.94
CA TRP A 171 -13.05 -3.13 -5.26
C TRP A 171 -11.62 -2.87 -5.76
N GLY A 172 -10.87 -3.94 -6.05
CA GLY A 172 -9.55 -3.87 -6.67
C GLY A 172 -9.58 -3.21 -8.05
N ASP A 173 -10.54 -3.59 -8.90
CA ASP A 173 -10.73 -3.00 -10.23
C ASP A 173 -11.03 -1.50 -10.18
N HIS A 174 -11.74 -1.06 -9.13
CA HIS A 174 -12.07 0.35 -8.89
C HIS A 174 -11.13 1.03 -7.87
N SER A 175 -9.96 0.46 -7.59
CA SER A 175 -9.02 0.95 -6.59
C SER A 175 -8.53 2.37 -6.86
N ILE A 176 -8.41 2.79 -8.13
CA ILE A 176 -8.04 4.17 -8.51
C ILE A 176 -9.11 5.16 -8.03
N SER A 177 -10.40 4.83 -8.20
CA SER A 177 -11.50 5.66 -7.72
C SER A 177 -11.45 5.79 -6.19
N ILE A 178 -11.27 4.67 -5.48
CA ILE A 178 -11.12 4.68 -4.02
C ILE A 178 -9.92 5.54 -3.60
N PHE A 179 -8.77 5.35 -4.23
CA PHE A 179 -7.54 6.08 -3.91
C PHE A 179 -7.65 7.58 -4.11
N LEU A 180 -8.31 8.04 -5.19
CA LEU A 180 -8.42 9.46 -5.49
C LEU A 180 -9.45 10.18 -4.61
N PHE A 181 -10.56 9.52 -4.28
CA PHE A 181 -11.71 10.18 -3.64
C PHE A 181 -11.83 9.90 -2.14
N HIS A 182 -11.20 8.84 -1.59
CA HIS A 182 -11.20 8.62 -0.14
C HIS A 182 -10.67 9.81 0.69
N PRO A 183 -9.68 10.62 0.24
CA PRO A 183 -9.19 11.73 1.04
C PRO A 183 -10.28 12.78 1.31
N VAL A 184 -11.25 12.95 0.41
CA VAL A 184 -12.38 13.88 0.60
C VAL A 184 -13.15 13.52 1.86
N PHE A 185 -13.47 12.23 2.02
CA PHE A 185 -14.14 11.74 3.22
C PHE A 185 -13.27 11.88 4.47
N VAL A 186 -11.97 11.57 4.37
CA VAL A 186 -11.03 11.74 5.49
C VAL A 186 -10.97 13.20 5.96
N PHE A 187 -10.90 14.16 5.02
CA PHE A 187 -10.89 15.59 5.36
C PHE A 187 -12.21 16.04 6.01
N LEU A 188 -13.35 15.54 5.51
CA LEU A 188 -14.66 15.83 6.11
C LEU A 188 -14.75 15.29 7.54
N LEU A 189 -14.42 14.01 7.75
CA LEU A 189 -14.45 13.37 9.07
C LEU A 189 -13.56 14.10 10.07
N ARG A 190 -12.35 14.48 9.65
CA ARG A 190 -11.39 15.21 10.49
C ARG A 190 -11.91 16.59 10.89
N ARG A 191 -12.66 17.27 10.02
CA ARG A 191 -13.18 18.61 10.29
C ARG A 191 -14.40 18.61 11.20
N THR A 192 -15.20 17.56 11.17
CA THR A 192 -16.46 17.50 11.92
C THR A 192 -16.29 17.22 13.40
N GLU A 193 -15.11 16.74 13.86
CA GLU A 193 -14.79 16.38 15.25
C GLU A 193 -15.87 15.56 15.99
N PHE A 194 -16.79 14.94 15.27
CA PHE A 194 -18.04 14.41 15.84
C PHE A 194 -17.87 13.20 16.76
N MET A 195 -16.67 12.61 16.77
CA MET A 195 -16.31 11.51 17.68
C MET A 195 -15.25 11.92 18.70
N ALA A 196 -14.93 13.20 18.86
CA ALA A 196 -13.83 13.66 19.73
C ALA A 196 -13.94 13.11 21.16
N ASP A 197 -15.15 13.03 21.70
CA ASP A 197 -15.41 12.57 23.07
C ASP A 197 -15.56 11.04 23.21
N TRP A 198 -15.47 10.28 22.11
CA TRP A 198 -15.68 8.85 22.14
C TRP A 198 -14.42 8.11 22.63
N LYS A 199 -14.60 6.93 23.24
CA LYS A 199 -13.47 6.06 23.60
C LYS A 199 -12.70 5.63 22.35
N ALA A 200 -11.37 5.51 22.45
CA ALA A 200 -10.49 5.16 21.33
C ALA A 200 -10.89 3.84 20.64
N ASP A 201 -11.26 2.81 21.40
CA ASP A 201 -11.70 1.53 20.83
C ASP A 201 -12.99 1.67 20.01
N THR A 202 -13.93 2.48 20.52
CA THR A 202 -15.19 2.77 19.82
C THR A 202 -14.93 3.57 18.55
N GLN A 203 -14.08 4.61 18.63
CA GLN A 203 -13.65 5.37 17.47
C GLN A 203 -13.03 4.45 16.41
N PHE A 204 -12.15 3.53 16.81
CA PHE A 204 -11.49 2.60 15.89
C PHE A 204 -12.48 1.72 15.14
N ILE A 205 -13.41 1.06 15.84
CA ILE A 205 -14.42 0.19 15.22
C ILE A 205 -15.29 0.98 14.24
N VAL A 206 -15.68 2.20 14.62
CA VAL A 206 -16.56 3.03 13.80
C VAL A 206 -15.80 3.55 12.57
N TYR A 207 -14.55 4.01 12.72
CA TYR A 207 -13.71 4.38 11.59
C TYR A 207 -13.46 3.22 10.65
N PHE A 208 -13.27 2.00 11.17
CA PHE A 208 -13.15 0.79 10.37
C PHE A 208 -14.42 0.54 9.56
N GLY A 209 -15.60 0.63 10.18
CA GLY A 209 -16.89 0.51 9.50
C GLY A 209 -17.09 1.59 8.43
N ILE A 210 -16.76 2.85 8.73
CA ILE A 210 -16.82 3.97 7.79
C ILE A 210 -15.86 3.74 6.61
N ALA A 211 -14.65 3.25 6.85
CA ALA A 211 -13.68 2.95 5.80
C ALA A 211 -14.18 1.86 4.85
N ILE A 212 -14.84 0.81 5.38
CA ILE A 212 -15.49 -0.22 4.58
C ILE A 212 -16.63 0.39 3.75
N LEU A 213 -17.48 1.22 4.36
CA LEU A 213 -18.60 1.87 3.66
C LEU A 213 -18.11 2.79 2.52
N ILE A 214 -17.10 3.61 2.78
CA ILE A 214 -16.49 4.49 1.77
C ILE A 214 -15.90 3.64 0.64
N SER A 215 -15.18 2.57 0.97
CA SER A 215 -14.60 1.67 -0.03
C SER A 215 -15.68 0.99 -0.88
N ALA A 216 -16.79 0.58 -0.27
CA ALA A 216 -17.93 0.00 -0.99
C ALA A 216 -18.62 1.00 -1.92
N LEU A 217 -18.80 2.25 -1.46
CA LEU A 217 -19.43 3.32 -2.22
C LEU A 217 -18.56 3.75 -3.41
N LEU A 218 -17.28 3.99 -3.17
CA LEU A 218 -16.32 4.40 -4.20
C LEU A 218 -15.94 3.26 -5.15
N GLY A 219 -15.96 2.02 -4.65
CA GLY A 219 -15.79 0.79 -5.44
C GLY A 219 -17.05 0.34 -6.19
N SER A 220 -18.12 1.14 -6.19
CA SER A 220 -19.35 0.83 -6.90
C SER A 220 -19.25 1.14 -8.40
N ASN A 221 -20.02 0.38 -9.21
CA ASN A 221 -20.10 0.62 -10.66
C ASN A 221 -20.67 2.00 -10.99
N PHE A 222 -21.55 2.52 -10.14
CA PHE A 222 -22.15 3.83 -10.31
C PHE A 222 -21.11 4.94 -10.15
N PHE A 223 -20.37 4.92 -9.05
CA PHE A 223 -19.35 5.93 -8.79
C PHE A 223 -18.25 5.88 -9.84
N SER A 224 -17.79 4.68 -10.22
CA SER A 224 -16.77 4.50 -11.26
C SER A 224 -17.17 5.13 -12.60
N LYS A 225 -18.44 5.01 -13.01
CA LYS A 225 -18.96 5.66 -14.24
C LYS A 225 -18.91 7.18 -14.15
N ILE A 226 -19.30 7.75 -13.01
CA ILE A 226 -19.29 9.21 -12.80
C ILE A 226 -17.85 9.73 -12.77
N SER A 227 -16.95 9.01 -12.09
CA SER A 227 -15.56 9.40 -11.95
C SER A 227 -14.69 9.06 -13.16
N ALA A 228 -15.23 8.39 -14.20
CA ALA A 228 -14.49 7.87 -15.34
C ALA A 228 -13.66 8.94 -16.07
N PHE A 229 -14.15 10.18 -16.12
CA PHE A 229 -13.41 11.30 -16.70
C PHE A 229 -12.07 11.56 -15.99
N VAL A 230 -12.02 11.35 -14.67
CA VAL A 230 -10.82 11.56 -13.84
C VAL A 230 -9.98 10.29 -13.74
N THR A 231 -10.63 9.14 -13.60
CA THR A 231 -9.97 7.84 -13.34
C THR A 231 -9.54 7.13 -14.63
N SER A 232 -10.05 7.53 -15.78
CA SER A 232 -9.82 6.94 -17.10
C SER A 232 -9.93 7.99 -18.22
N PRO A 233 -9.07 9.03 -18.20
CA PRO A 233 -9.22 10.17 -19.10
C PRO A 233 -8.99 9.79 -20.57
N LEU A 234 -8.04 8.90 -20.88
CA LEU A 234 -7.75 8.49 -22.25
C LEU A 234 -8.91 7.74 -22.90
N THR A 235 -9.60 6.91 -22.12
CA THR A 235 -10.79 6.16 -22.56
C THR A 235 -12.02 7.06 -22.67
N THR A 236 -12.09 8.11 -21.85
CA THR A 236 -13.17 9.11 -21.90
C THR A 236 -12.98 10.07 -23.08
N LEU A 237 -11.76 10.54 -23.32
CA LEU A 237 -11.40 11.41 -24.46
C LEU A 237 -11.58 10.72 -25.81
N LYS A 238 -11.43 9.39 -25.90
CA LYS A 238 -11.70 8.62 -27.12
C LYS A 238 -13.19 8.43 -27.44
N LYS A 239 -14.08 8.72 -26.49
CA LYS A 239 -15.55 8.60 -26.66
C LYS A 239 -16.24 9.93 -26.94
N LEU A 240 -15.50 11.04 -26.82
CA LEU A 240 -15.90 12.39 -27.22
C LEU A 240 -15.45 12.63 -28.66
#